data_AF-A0A926ADD9-F1
#
_entry.id   AF-A0A926ADD9-F1
#
_cell.length_a   1.000
_cell.length_b   1.000
_cell.length_c   1.000
_cell.angle_alpha   90.00
_cell.angle_beta   90.00
_cell.angle_gamma   90.00
#
_symmetry.space_group_name_H-M   'P 1'
#
loop_
_entity.id
_entity.type
_entity.pdbx_description
1 polymer ?
#
loop_
_entity_poly.entity_id
_entity_poly.type
_entity_poly.pdbx_seq_one_letter_code
_entity_poly.pdbx_strand_id
1 'polypeptide(L)'
;MSSDWLTHHHSHAHSPVHGLPAIFKLGAGLVIIFGTVLAPLEWTAWFVGVGIVLLLAIILSRLPIMFLLKRLFLLSPFILGVALVNAWHPANRVGWEAIALKSSLSLLTVILISNTTPFSKILRVLKLARVPDLLVTTIALMHRYLFVLAIEAERMHRARLSRTFTRRGGFQWRSLATVVGQLFIRASERAERIYDAMCSRGWK
;
A
#
# COMPACT_ATOMS: atom_id res chain seq x y z
N MET A 1 17.53 -2.30 16.32
CA MET A 1 17.55 -2.67 14.89
C MET A 1 16.14 -3.04 14.44
N SER A 2 15.23 -2.05 14.31
CA SER A 2 13.91 -2.16 13.63
C SER A 2 13.13 -0.82 13.64
N SER A 3 13.82 0.31 13.53
CA SER A 3 13.22 1.66 13.59
C SER A 3 12.95 2.26 12.19
N ASP A 4 12.70 1.41 11.19
CA ASP A 4 12.63 1.83 9.78
C ASP A 4 11.23 1.71 9.16
N TRP A 5 10.20 1.47 9.98
CA TRP A 5 8.81 1.28 9.50
C TRP A 5 7.98 2.58 9.39
N LEU A 6 8.51 3.71 9.90
CA LEU A 6 7.75 4.97 10.02
C LEU A 6 8.30 6.13 9.19
N THR A 7 9.43 5.95 8.51
CA THR A 7 9.99 6.94 7.60
C THR A 7 9.35 6.82 6.21
N HIS A 8 8.07 7.19 6.11
CA HIS A 8 7.55 7.73 4.84
C HIS A 8 8.21 9.10 4.59
N HIS A 9 9.50 9.07 4.23
CA HIS A 9 10.19 10.19 3.63
C HIS A 9 9.41 10.57 2.37
N HIS A 10 8.59 11.60 2.49
CA HIS A 10 8.13 12.37 1.34
C HIS A 10 9.35 13.15 0.85
N SER A 11 10.30 12.45 0.23
CA SER A 11 11.30 13.12 -0.59
C SER A 11 10.51 13.81 -1.70
N HIS A 12 10.37 15.12 -1.56
CA HIS A 12 10.07 16.06 -2.64
C HIS A 12 11.25 16.01 -3.63
N ALA A 13 11.48 14.83 -4.24
CA ALA A 13 12.39 14.70 -5.35
C ALA A 13 11.68 15.33 -6.54
N HIS A 14 12.10 16.56 -6.87
CA HIS A 14 11.73 17.27 -8.07
C HIS A 14 12.15 16.46 -9.31
N SER A 15 11.31 15.51 -9.71
CA SER A 15 11.44 14.78 -10.97
C SER A 15 10.26 15.16 -11.89
N PRO A 16 10.48 15.44 -13.18
CA PRO A 16 9.45 15.89 -14.12
C PRO A 16 8.26 14.91 -14.25
N VAL A 17 8.45 13.64 -13.86
CA VAL A 17 7.39 12.63 -13.79
C VAL A 17 6.35 12.98 -12.70
N HIS A 18 6.70 13.77 -11.69
CA HIS A 18 5.79 14.17 -10.62
C HIS A 18 4.74 15.22 -11.05
N GLY A 19 4.92 15.83 -12.24
CA GLY A 19 4.01 16.83 -12.81
C GLY A 19 2.81 16.26 -13.58
N LEU A 20 2.85 15.00 -14.01
CA LEU A 20 1.73 14.37 -14.70
C LEU A 20 0.51 14.23 -13.77
N PRO A 21 -0.71 14.54 -14.24
CA PRO A 21 -1.91 14.45 -13.41
C PRO A 21 -2.07 13.02 -12.89
N ALA A 22 -2.26 12.86 -11.57
CA ALA A 22 -2.41 11.54 -10.95
C ALA A 22 -3.58 10.74 -11.52
N ILE A 23 -4.59 11.42 -12.09
CA ILE A 23 -5.72 10.76 -12.74
C ILE A 23 -5.28 9.94 -13.97
N PHE A 24 -4.34 10.45 -14.77
CA PHE A 24 -3.81 9.72 -15.93
C PHE A 24 -2.95 8.54 -15.49
N LYS A 25 -2.19 8.68 -14.40
CA LYS A 25 -1.35 7.58 -13.89
C LYS A 25 -2.18 6.45 -13.29
N LEU A 26 -3.17 6.79 -12.47
CA LEU A 26 -4.09 5.81 -11.89
C LEU A 26 -4.97 5.17 -12.96
N GLY A 27 -5.48 5.97 -13.91
CA GLY A 27 -6.22 5.47 -15.06
C GLY A 27 -5.38 4.51 -15.92
N ALA A 28 -4.16 4.90 -16.30
CA ALA A 28 -3.26 4.04 -17.07
C ALA A 28 -2.91 2.76 -16.29
N GLY A 29 -2.66 2.86 -14.99
CA GLY A 29 -2.44 1.70 -14.13
C GLY A 29 -3.61 0.72 -14.11
N LEU A 30 -4.83 1.25 -13.99
CA LEU A 30 -6.05 0.45 -13.98
C LEU A 30 -6.29 -0.19 -15.35
N VAL A 31 -6.08 0.53 -16.45
CA VAL A 31 -6.13 -0.01 -17.81
C VAL A 31 -5.08 -1.11 -18.02
N ILE A 32 -3.85 -0.93 -17.50
CA ILE A 32 -2.80 -1.96 -17.57
C ILE A 32 -3.22 -3.20 -16.80
N ILE A 33 -3.76 -3.06 -15.58
CA ILE A 33 -4.21 -4.20 -14.78
C ILE A 33 -5.38 -4.92 -15.46
N PHE A 34 -6.44 -4.20 -15.82
CA PHE A 34 -7.61 -4.79 -16.47
C PHE A 34 -7.24 -5.41 -17.82
N GLY A 35 -6.46 -4.72 -18.66
CA GLY A 35 -6.00 -5.26 -19.92
C GLY A 35 -5.11 -6.48 -19.74
N THR A 36 -4.21 -6.48 -18.75
CA THR A 36 -3.40 -7.67 -18.42
C THR A 36 -4.28 -8.81 -17.94
N VAL A 37 -5.32 -8.57 -17.13
CA VAL A 37 -6.20 -9.63 -16.62
C VAL A 37 -7.11 -10.20 -17.71
N LEU A 38 -7.78 -9.33 -18.49
CA LEU A 38 -8.73 -9.72 -19.54
C LEU A 38 -8.06 -10.23 -20.82
N ALA A 39 -6.79 -9.92 -21.08
CA ALA A 39 -6.12 -10.38 -22.29
C ALA A 39 -6.00 -11.92 -22.33
N PRO A 40 -6.47 -12.57 -23.41
CA PRO A 40 -6.22 -13.98 -23.68
C PRO A 40 -4.73 -14.21 -24.00
N LEU A 41 -4.23 -15.41 -23.69
CA LEU A 41 -2.80 -15.78 -23.75
C LEU A 41 -2.13 -15.59 -25.12
N GLU A 42 -2.93 -15.53 -26.18
CA GLU A 42 -2.47 -15.48 -27.57
C GLU A 42 -1.97 -14.10 -28.01
N TRP A 43 -2.32 -13.04 -27.28
CA TRP A 43 -1.83 -11.68 -27.56
C TRP A 43 -0.51 -11.38 -26.85
N THR A 44 0.55 -12.08 -27.26
CA THR A 44 1.93 -11.82 -26.81
C THR A 44 2.36 -10.36 -27.03
N ALA A 45 1.86 -9.71 -28.08
CA ALA A 45 2.07 -8.29 -28.35
C ALA A 45 1.55 -7.37 -27.23
N TRP A 46 0.45 -7.72 -26.56
CA TRP A 46 -0.08 -6.95 -25.43
C TRP A 46 0.86 -7.01 -24.22
N PHE A 47 1.38 -8.21 -23.90
CA PHE A 47 2.33 -8.40 -22.81
C PHE A 47 3.65 -7.68 -23.04
N VAL A 48 4.16 -7.71 -24.28
CA VAL A 48 5.37 -6.97 -24.66
C VAL A 48 5.13 -5.46 -24.57
N GLY A 49 3.96 -4.98 -25.03
CA GLY A 49 3.57 -3.57 -24.90
C GLY A 49 3.49 -3.10 -23.45
N VAL A 50 2.83 -3.87 -22.57
CA VAL A 50 2.77 -3.59 -21.13
C VAL A 50 4.17 -3.64 -20.50
N GLY A 51 4.99 -4.62 -20.89
CA GLY A 51 6.37 -4.74 -20.44
C GLY A 51 7.20 -3.50 -20.79
N ILE A 52 7.10 -3.00 -22.03
CA ILE A 52 7.78 -1.78 -22.49
C ILE A 52 7.27 -0.54 -21.74
N VAL A 53 5.95 -0.40 -21.54
CA VAL A 53 5.35 0.71 -20.78
C VAL A 53 5.82 0.70 -19.33
N LEU A 54 5.88 -0.47 -18.70
CA LEU A 54 6.39 -0.62 -17.34
C LEU A 54 7.89 -0.34 -17.26
N LEU A 55 8.69 -0.82 -18.23
CA LEU A 55 10.12 -0.51 -18.32
C LEU A 55 10.36 1.00 -18.48
N LEU A 56 9.64 1.64 -19.39
CA LEU A 56 9.70 3.07 -19.62
C LEU A 56 9.32 3.82 -18.34
N ALA A 57 8.28 3.38 -17.63
CA ALA A 57 7.84 3.98 -16.39
C ALA A 57 8.83 3.75 -15.22
N ILE A 58 9.53 2.61 -15.17
CA ILE A 58 10.63 2.36 -14.22
C ILE A 58 11.80 3.31 -14.50
N ILE A 59 12.20 3.43 -15.78
CA ILE A 59 13.30 4.30 -16.22
C ILE A 59 12.97 5.77 -15.91
N LEU A 60 11.76 6.22 -16.25
CA LEU A 60 11.29 7.58 -15.97
C LEU A 60 11.18 7.85 -14.47
N SER A 61 10.71 6.88 -13.69
CA SER A 61 10.52 7.04 -12.25
C SER A 61 11.82 7.00 -11.44
N ARG A 62 12.97 6.67 -12.05
CA ARG A 62 14.29 6.52 -11.39
C ARG A 62 14.20 5.75 -10.07
N LEU A 63 13.40 4.68 -10.04
CA LEU A 63 13.27 3.89 -8.83
C LEU A 63 14.52 3.01 -8.68
N PRO A 64 15.11 2.94 -7.48
CA PRO A 64 16.21 2.02 -7.24
C PRO A 64 15.71 0.59 -7.47
N ILE A 65 16.25 -0.06 -8.50
CA ILE A 65 15.94 -1.46 -8.87
C ILE A 65 16.10 -2.39 -7.65
N MET A 66 17.03 -2.08 -6.75
CA MET A 66 17.23 -2.78 -5.48
C MET A 66 15.99 -2.78 -4.57
N PHE A 67 15.16 -1.73 -4.61
CA PHE A 67 13.92 -1.65 -3.84
C PHE A 67 12.82 -2.54 -4.46
N LEU A 68 12.72 -2.56 -5.80
CA LEU A 68 11.83 -3.49 -6.49
C LEU A 68 12.22 -4.94 -6.22
N LEU A 69 13.52 -5.28 -6.29
CA LEU A 69 14.00 -6.64 -6.04
C LEU A 69 13.74 -7.10 -4.60
N LYS A 70 13.99 -6.26 -3.59
CA LYS A 70 13.67 -6.60 -2.19
C LYS A 70 12.17 -6.84 -1.98
N ARG A 71 11.30 -6.05 -2.63
CA ARG A 71 9.85 -6.23 -2.56
C ARG A 71 9.38 -7.47 -3.30
N LEU A 72 9.92 -7.72 -4.50
CA LEU A 72 9.66 -8.93 -5.27
C LEU A 72 10.11 -10.18 -4.50
N PHE A 73 11.24 -10.11 -3.79
CA PHE A 73 11.71 -11.19 -2.93
C PHE A 73 10.81 -11.41 -1.71
N LEU A 74 10.26 -10.33 -1.12
CA LEU A 74 9.27 -10.43 -0.04
C LEU A 74 7.92 -11.01 -0.52
N LEU A 75 7.57 -10.79 -1.78
CA LEU A 75 6.34 -11.28 -2.44
C LEU A 75 6.52 -12.61 -3.19
N SER A 76 7.76 -13.09 -3.35
CA SER A 76 8.09 -14.39 -3.94
C SER A 76 7.31 -15.56 -3.32
N PRO A 77 7.10 -15.66 -1.98
CA PRO A 77 6.29 -16.74 -1.43
C PRO A 77 4.81 -16.68 -1.88
N PHE A 78 4.28 -15.50 -2.18
CA PHE A 78 2.92 -15.35 -2.70
C PHE A 78 2.83 -15.80 -4.17
N ILE A 79 3.81 -15.42 -4.99
CA ILE A 79 3.91 -15.86 -6.39
C ILE A 79 4.13 -17.37 -6.47
N LEU A 80 5.02 -17.90 -5.63
CA LEU A 80 5.26 -19.34 -5.49
C LEU A 80 4.01 -20.07 -4.99
N GLY A 81 3.26 -19.51 -4.04
CA GLY A 81 2.00 -20.07 -3.57
C GLY A 81 0.95 -20.16 -4.68
N VAL A 82 0.76 -19.09 -5.45
CA VAL A 82 -0.14 -19.08 -6.61
C VAL A 82 0.31 -20.08 -7.68
N ALA A 83 1.62 -20.15 -7.97
CA ALA A 83 2.19 -21.11 -8.90
C ALA A 83 2.01 -22.56 -8.43
N LEU A 84 2.19 -22.84 -7.13
CA LEU A 84 2.05 -24.17 -6.55
C LEU A 84 0.60 -24.66 -6.56
N VAL A 85 -0.34 -23.78 -6.19
CA VAL A 85 -1.79 -24.08 -6.24
C VAL A 85 -2.26 -24.32 -7.68
N ASN A 86 -1.70 -23.58 -8.64
CA ASN A 86 -2.00 -23.77 -10.06
C ASN A 86 -1.36 -25.05 -10.61
N ALA A 87 -0.12 -25.37 -10.23
CA ALA A 87 0.57 -26.60 -10.60
C ALA A 87 -0.14 -27.86 -10.07
N TRP A 88 -0.85 -27.74 -8.94
CA TRP A 88 -1.65 -28.83 -8.38
C TRP A 88 -2.95 -29.11 -9.16
N HIS A 89 -3.40 -28.18 -10.02
CA HIS A 89 -4.57 -28.39 -10.87
C HIS A 89 -4.16 -29.08 -12.19
N PRO A 90 -4.52 -30.36 -12.41
CA PRO A 90 -4.03 -31.16 -13.54
C PRO A 90 -4.57 -30.74 -14.91
N ALA A 91 -5.51 -29.79 -14.97
CA ALA A 91 -6.16 -29.34 -16.20
C ALA A 91 -5.40 -28.25 -17.00
N ASN A 92 -4.33 -27.64 -16.44
CA ASN A 92 -3.80 -26.38 -16.98
C ASN A 92 -2.27 -26.35 -17.19
N ARG A 93 -1.68 -27.41 -17.76
CA ARG A 93 -0.23 -27.54 -17.96
C ARG A 93 0.43 -26.43 -18.81
N VAL A 94 -0.35 -25.70 -19.62
CA VAL A 94 0.16 -24.63 -20.50
C VAL A 94 -0.09 -23.22 -19.94
N GLY A 95 -0.75 -23.09 -18.78
CA GLY A 95 -1.20 -21.78 -18.25
C GLY A 95 -0.47 -21.26 -17.01
N TRP A 96 0.33 -22.08 -16.33
CA TRP A 96 0.94 -21.69 -15.05
C TRP A 96 1.98 -20.57 -15.21
N GLU A 97 2.81 -20.61 -16.26
CA GLU A 97 3.80 -19.57 -16.57
C GLU A 97 3.14 -18.23 -16.87
N ALA A 98 2.09 -18.26 -17.68
CA ALA A 98 1.39 -17.05 -18.07
C ALA A 98 0.59 -16.44 -16.90
N ILE A 99 0.02 -17.25 -16.01
CA ILE A 99 -0.62 -16.76 -14.78
C ILE A 99 0.43 -16.14 -13.85
N ALA A 100 1.60 -16.78 -13.69
CA ALA A 100 2.70 -16.24 -12.90
C ALA A 100 3.21 -14.90 -13.46
N LEU A 101 3.31 -14.79 -14.79
CA LEU A 101 3.73 -13.59 -15.48
C LEU A 101 2.69 -12.46 -15.38
N LYS A 102 1.40 -12.77 -15.58
CA LYS A 102 0.27 -11.84 -15.36
C LYS A 102 0.26 -11.29 -13.93
N SER A 103 0.42 -12.17 -12.95
CA SER A 103 0.50 -11.80 -11.53
C SER A 103 1.70 -10.89 -11.26
N SER A 104 2.87 -11.23 -11.79
CA SER A 104 4.10 -10.45 -11.62
C SER A 104 4.00 -9.05 -12.26
N LEU A 105 3.43 -8.94 -13.46
CA LEU A 105 3.20 -7.66 -14.14
C LEU A 105 2.19 -6.78 -13.39
N SER A 106 1.09 -7.36 -12.91
CA SER A 106 0.09 -6.64 -12.12
C SER A 106 0.70 -6.13 -10.82
N LEU A 107 1.45 -6.99 -10.12
CA LEU A 107 2.13 -6.63 -8.89
C LEU A 107 3.15 -5.51 -9.10
N LEU A 108 3.93 -5.58 -10.19
CA LEU A 108 4.89 -4.54 -10.54
C LEU A 108 4.17 -3.21 -10.81
N THR A 109 3.05 -3.25 -11.53
CA THR A 109 2.20 -2.08 -11.81
C THR A 109 1.70 -1.44 -10.52
N VAL A 110 1.17 -2.22 -9.58
CA VAL A 110 0.67 -1.74 -8.28
C VAL A 110 1.80 -1.13 -7.45
N ILE A 111 2.97 -1.77 -7.39
CA ILE A 111 4.12 -1.27 -6.64
C ILE A 111 4.59 0.07 -7.22
N LEU A 112 4.66 0.18 -8.55
CA LEU A 112 5.08 1.38 -9.25
C LEU A 112 4.12 2.55 -9.00
N ILE A 113 2.81 2.30 -9.09
CA ILE A 113 1.78 3.30 -8.80
C ILE A 113 1.84 3.75 -7.34
N SER A 114 1.94 2.79 -6.42
CA SER A 114 2.01 3.06 -4.98
C SER A 114 3.21 3.90 -4.58
N ASN A 115 4.34 3.77 -5.29
CA ASN A 115 5.54 4.55 -5.02
C ASN A 115 5.51 5.93 -5.70
N THR A 116 4.97 6.02 -6.92
CA THR A 116 4.97 7.24 -7.72
C THR A 116 3.84 8.22 -7.38
N THR A 117 2.79 7.75 -6.71
CA THR A 117 1.58 8.54 -6.44
C THR A 117 1.40 8.76 -4.94
N PRO A 118 1.61 10.00 -4.43
CA PRO A 118 1.34 10.31 -3.04
C PRO A 118 -0.15 10.21 -2.71
N PHE A 119 -0.46 9.83 -1.46
CA PHE A 119 -1.83 9.63 -0.99
C PHE A 119 -2.74 10.85 -1.20
N SER A 120 -2.21 12.06 -1.02
CA SER A 120 -2.94 13.32 -1.26
C SER A 120 -3.44 13.46 -2.70
N LYS A 121 -2.70 12.96 -3.69
CA LYS A 121 -3.12 12.96 -5.10
C LYS A 121 -4.20 11.91 -5.36
N ILE A 122 -4.20 10.78 -4.65
CA ILE A 122 -5.25 9.75 -4.73
C ILE A 122 -6.59 10.35 -4.27
N LEU A 123 -6.59 11.10 -3.15
CA LEU A 123 -7.80 11.76 -2.65
C LEU A 123 -8.38 12.76 -3.66
N ARG A 124 -7.51 13.50 -4.35
CA ARG A 124 -7.95 14.41 -5.42
C ARG A 124 -8.63 13.65 -6.57
N VAL A 125 -8.12 12.49 -6.93
CA VAL A 125 -8.73 11.63 -7.96
C VAL A 125 -10.07 11.07 -7.49
N LEU A 126 -10.21 10.68 -6.21
CA LEU A 126 -11.50 10.27 -5.65
C LEU A 126 -12.53 11.42 -5.70
N LYS A 127 -12.11 12.65 -5.41
CA LYS A 127 -12.98 13.84 -5.52
C LYS A 127 -13.43 14.09 -6.97
N LEU A 128 -12.52 13.93 -7.94
CA LEU A 128 -12.85 14.03 -9.37
C LEU A 128 -13.79 12.91 -9.84
N ALA A 129 -13.68 11.72 -9.24
CA ALA A 129 -14.57 10.58 -9.49
C ALA A 129 -15.97 10.74 -8.85
N ARG A 130 -16.31 11.94 -8.35
CA ARG A 130 -17.60 12.27 -7.70
C ARG A 130 -17.91 11.42 -6.46
N VAL A 131 -16.88 10.93 -5.76
CA VAL A 131 -17.06 10.32 -4.44
C VAL A 131 -17.55 11.40 -3.45
N PRO A 132 -18.56 11.11 -2.59
CA PRO A 132 -19.05 12.07 -1.60
C PRO A 132 -17.94 12.66 -0.74
N ASP A 133 -17.97 13.98 -0.50
CA ASP A 133 -16.95 14.69 0.28
C ASP A 133 -16.80 14.13 1.71
N LEU A 134 -17.88 13.59 2.28
CA LEU A 134 -17.84 12.87 3.57
C LEU A 134 -16.86 11.68 3.53
N LEU A 135 -16.87 10.87 2.48
CA LEU A 135 -15.95 9.72 2.37
C LEU A 135 -14.51 10.18 2.11
N VAL A 136 -14.31 11.23 1.32
CA VAL A 136 -12.96 11.76 1.06
C VAL A 136 -12.36 12.31 2.36
N THR A 137 -13.16 13.02 3.16
CA THR A 137 -12.71 13.57 4.45
C THR A 137 -12.44 12.48 5.48
N THR A 138 -13.27 11.45 5.61
CA THR A 138 -13.00 10.32 6.51
C THR A 138 -11.69 9.61 6.16
N ILE A 139 -11.46 9.31 4.88
CA ILE A 139 -10.22 8.70 4.39
C ILE A 139 -9.00 9.61 4.67
N ALA A 140 -9.14 10.92 4.47
CA ALA A 140 -8.09 11.88 4.76
C ALA A 140 -7.69 11.89 6.24
N LEU A 141 -8.69 11.87 7.13
CA LEU A 141 -8.49 11.83 8.57
C LEU A 141 -7.88 10.49 8.99
N MET A 142 -8.37 9.35 8.47
CA MET A 142 -7.80 8.03 8.74
C MET A 142 -6.30 8.00 8.44
N HIS A 143 -5.88 8.48 7.26
CA HIS A 143 -4.46 8.54 6.90
C HIS A 143 -3.67 9.48 7.83
N ARG A 144 -4.20 10.66 8.14
CA ARG A 144 -3.54 11.62 9.04
C ARG A 144 -3.34 11.02 10.44
N TYR A 145 -4.37 10.37 11.00
CA TYR A 145 -4.32 9.83 12.35
C TYR A 145 -3.61 8.49 12.46
N LEU A 146 -3.48 7.73 11.37
CA LEU A 146 -2.71 6.48 11.34
C LEU A 146 -1.26 6.71 11.81
N PHE A 147 -0.59 7.76 11.33
CA PHE A 147 0.78 8.08 11.76
C PHE A 147 0.85 8.50 13.22
N VAL A 148 -0.13 9.27 13.69
CA VAL A 148 -0.20 9.73 15.08
C VAL A 148 -0.38 8.53 16.02
N LEU A 149 -1.31 7.63 15.69
CA LEU A 149 -1.56 6.41 16.46
C LEU A 149 -0.37 5.46 16.41
N ALA A 150 0.34 5.36 15.30
CA ALA A 150 1.53 4.54 15.19
C ALA A 150 2.66 5.04 16.12
N ILE A 151 2.89 6.35 16.18
CA ILE A 151 3.86 6.95 17.12
C ILE A 151 3.43 6.70 18.57
N GLU A 152 2.15 6.85 18.88
CA GLU A 152 1.60 6.60 20.21
C GLU A 152 1.76 5.13 20.61
N ALA A 153 1.46 4.21 19.70
CA ALA A 153 1.66 2.77 19.89
C ALA A 153 3.14 2.42 20.13
N GLU A 154 4.06 3.03 19.37
CA GLU A 154 5.50 2.82 19.57
C GLU A 154 5.96 3.34 20.93
N ARG A 155 5.48 4.51 21.36
CA ARG A 155 5.77 5.07 22.69
C ARG A 155 5.29 4.15 23.80
N MET A 156 4.07 3.62 23.69
CA MET A 156 3.53 2.64 24.64
C MET A 156 4.36 1.36 24.65
N HIS A 157 4.76 0.87 23.48
CA HIS A 157 5.58 -0.32 23.36
C HIS A 157 6.95 -0.14 24.03
N ARG A 158 7.63 0.99 23.79
CA ARG A 158 8.92 1.32 24.41
C ARG A 158 8.81 1.48 25.93
N ALA A 159 7.80 2.20 26.43
CA ALA A 159 7.55 2.35 27.86
C ALA A 159 7.23 1.01 28.56
N ARG A 160 6.65 0.06 27.81
CA ARG A 160 6.43 -1.30 28.30
C ARG A 160 7.74 -2.08 28.41
N LEU A 161 8.59 -2.02 27.38
CA LEU A 161 9.89 -2.68 27.37
C LEU A 161 10.81 -2.17 28.50
N SER A 162 10.73 -0.89 28.86
CA SER A 162 11.51 -0.36 29.99
C SER A 162 11.03 -0.85 31.36
N ARG A 163 9.74 -1.15 31.51
CA ARG A 163 9.15 -1.65 32.77
C ARG A 163 9.25 -3.16 32.94
N THR A 164 9.36 -3.92 31.85
CA THR A 164 9.28 -5.39 31.89
C THR A 164 10.55 -6.02 31.33
N PHE A 165 11.49 -6.38 32.21
CA PHE A 165 12.71 -7.11 31.86
C PHE A 165 12.47 -8.64 31.86
N THR A 166 11.40 -9.14 31.25
CA THR A 166 10.97 -10.54 31.42
C THR A 166 10.70 -11.31 30.11
N ARG A 167 11.19 -12.54 30.17
CA ARG A 167 11.33 -13.63 29.18
C ARG A 167 10.12 -13.81 28.26
N ARG A 168 10.40 -13.96 26.96
CA ARG A 168 9.44 -14.38 25.90
C ARG A 168 8.76 -15.68 26.33
N GLY A 169 7.54 -15.60 26.85
CA GLY A 169 6.68 -16.73 27.21
C GLY A 169 5.22 -16.45 26.85
N GLY A 170 4.35 -17.45 26.96
CA GLY A 170 2.95 -17.44 26.48
C GLY A 170 2.05 -16.28 26.93
N PHE A 171 2.48 -15.48 27.92
CA PHE A 171 1.79 -14.25 28.35
C PHE A 171 2.01 -13.02 27.45
N GLN A 172 2.79 -13.15 26.37
CA GLN A 172 3.06 -12.05 25.45
C GLN A 172 1.79 -11.53 24.75
N TRP A 173 0.85 -12.43 24.40
CA TRP A 173 -0.43 -12.06 23.78
C TRP A 173 -1.33 -11.22 24.69
N ARG A 174 -1.47 -11.60 25.97
CA ARG A 174 -2.25 -10.83 26.95
C ARG A 174 -1.70 -9.42 27.09
N SER A 175 -0.38 -9.30 27.11
CA SER A 175 0.27 -8.00 27.22
C SER A 175 0.13 -7.11 25.98
N LEU A 176 0.12 -7.71 24.78
CA LEU A 176 -0.19 -7.00 23.54
C LEU A 176 -1.65 -6.52 23.54
N ALA A 177 -2.58 -7.37 23.98
CA ALA A 177 -3.98 -7.01 24.11
C ALA A 177 -4.18 -5.80 25.05
N THR A 178 -3.43 -5.70 26.15
CA THR A 178 -3.47 -4.54 27.04
C THR A 178 -3.01 -3.25 26.33
N VAL A 179 -1.93 -3.31 25.54
CA VAL A 179 -1.44 -2.14 24.79
C VAL A 179 -2.45 -1.71 23.73
N VAL A 180 -3.02 -2.68 23.00
CA VAL A 180 -4.05 -2.40 21.98
C VAL A 180 -5.32 -1.82 22.62
N GLY A 181 -5.78 -2.35 23.75
CA GLY A 181 -6.93 -1.82 24.47
C GLY A 181 -6.71 -0.39 24.96
N GLN A 182 -5.54 -0.09 25.51
CA GLN A 182 -5.17 1.28 25.92
C GLN A 182 -5.08 2.24 24.73
N LEU A 183 -4.53 1.78 23.60
CA LEU A 183 -4.49 2.57 22.38
C LEU A 183 -5.90 2.86 21.84
N PHE A 184 -6.81 1.88 21.91
CA PHE A 184 -8.20 2.03 21.49
C PHE A 184 -8.94 3.09 22.31
N ILE A 185 -8.86 3.02 23.65
CA ILE A 185 -9.49 4.02 24.54
C ILE A 185 -9.00 5.43 24.20
N ARG A 186 -7.68 5.63 24.08
CA ARG A 186 -7.10 6.93 23.73
C ARG A 186 -7.49 7.40 22.33
N ALA A 187 -7.60 6.48 21.37
CA ALA A 187 -8.03 6.81 20.01
C ALA A 187 -9.50 7.29 20.00
N SER A 188 -10.38 6.64 20.77
CA SER A 188 -11.79 7.03 20.91
C SER A 188 -11.95 8.39 21.59
N GLU A 189 -11.30 8.62 22.74
CA GLU A 189 -11.32 9.92 23.42
C GLU A 189 -10.73 11.05 22.54
N ARG A 190 -9.75 10.72 21.71
CA ARG A 190 -9.20 11.67 20.73
C ARG A 190 -10.21 11.95 19.61
N ALA A 191 -10.91 10.93 19.11
CA ALA A 191 -11.92 11.09 18.08
C ALA A 191 -13.06 12.00 18.52
N GLU A 192 -13.56 11.84 19.75
CA GLU A 192 -14.58 12.72 20.35
C GLU A 192 -14.09 14.18 20.41
N ARG A 193 -12.90 14.42 20.96
CA ARG A 193 -12.32 15.77 21.02
C ARG A 193 -12.13 16.41 19.65
N ILE A 194 -11.79 15.62 18.63
CA ILE A 194 -11.65 16.12 17.25
C ILE A 194 -13.03 16.46 16.68
N TYR A 195 -14.03 15.61 16.94
CA TYR A 195 -15.40 15.84 16.49
C TYR A 195 -15.95 17.14 17.11
N ASP A 196 -15.79 17.35 18.42
CA ASP A 196 -16.20 18.58 19.09
C ASP A 196 -15.48 19.82 18.53
N ALA A 197 -14.19 19.68 18.24
CA ALA A 197 -13.41 20.74 17.58
C ALA A 197 -13.84 21.00 16.13
N MET A 198 -14.38 20.00 15.42
CA MET A 198 -14.96 20.17 14.08
C MET A 198 -16.30 20.89 14.18
N CYS A 199 -17.18 20.48 15.10
CA CYS A 199 -18.47 21.13 15.33
C CYS A 199 -18.30 22.62 15.70
N SER A 200 -17.34 22.96 16.56
CA SER A 200 -17.05 24.37 16.90
C SER A 200 -16.54 25.22 15.73
N ARG A 201 -15.99 24.59 14.68
CA ARG A 201 -15.57 25.25 13.43
C ARG A 201 -16.67 25.33 12.38
N GLY A 202 -17.90 24.94 12.72
CA GLY A 202 -19.07 25.03 11.84
C GLY A 202 -19.24 23.84 10.90
N TRP A 203 -18.64 22.68 11.22
CA TRP A 203 -18.94 21.44 10.52
C TRP A 203 -20.38 21.00 10.87
N LYS A 204 -21.23 20.85 9.85
CA LYS A 204 -22.63 20.42 9.94
C LYS A 204 -22.81 19.11 9.18
#